data_AF-A0A6L7WTS1-F1
#
_entry.id   AF-A0A6L7WTS1-F1
#
_cell.length_a   1.000
_cell.length_b   1.000
_cell.length_c   1.000
_cell.angle_alpha   90.00
_cell.angle_beta   90.00
_cell.angle_gamma   90.00
#
_symmetry.space_group_name_H-M   'P 1'
#
loop_
_entity.id
_entity.type
_entity.pdbx_description
1 polymer ?
#
loop_
_entity_poly.entity_id
_entity_poly.type
_entity_poly.pdbx_seq_one_letter_code
_entity_poly.pdbx_strand_id
1 'polypeptide(L)'
;MATDPDAPMLLEDEANFNLPTVEGRFDTSGYPTPYSDIAALMVLEHQTHMTNLLVRTAWEFRVAAHEHRATRGLFRRPGAADGGALRMTVDEDETLREAVRALVDYMVFVDESPLTDRMVGNAGFEAAFEARGPFDRRGRTLREIDLDLRLFRYPCSYMVYTAAFDALPADAKDAVYRRLWQVLSGADRDSRYEHLTRDDRRAIVEILRDTKPSLPGYFGAVRR
;
A
#
# COMPACT_ATOMS: atom_id res chain seq x y z
N MET A 1 31.26 -6.77 -12.33
CA MET A 1 31.08 -7.37 -13.67
C MET A 1 31.20 -8.86 -13.50
N ALA A 2 30.27 -9.64 -14.05
CA ALA A 2 30.43 -11.10 -14.09
C ALA A 2 31.74 -11.41 -14.83
N THR A 3 32.69 -12.00 -14.12
CA THR A 3 34.04 -12.28 -14.62
C THR A 3 34.09 -13.48 -15.56
N ASP A 4 32.98 -14.22 -15.70
CA ASP A 4 32.89 -15.42 -16.53
C ASP A 4 31.54 -15.44 -17.30
N PRO A 5 31.55 -15.36 -18.65
CA PRO A 5 30.34 -15.45 -19.46
C PRO A 5 29.69 -16.84 -19.48
N ASP A 6 30.40 -17.90 -19.09
CA ASP A 6 29.88 -19.28 -19.01
C ASP A 6 29.33 -19.65 -17.62
N ALA A 7 29.56 -18.79 -16.62
CA ALA A 7 28.99 -18.86 -15.28
C ALA A 7 28.30 -17.52 -14.92
N PRO A 8 27.11 -17.23 -15.50
CA PRO A 8 26.46 -15.92 -15.37
C PRO A 8 25.90 -15.62 -13.97
N MET A 9 26.00 -16.56 -13.02
CA MET A 9 25.68 -16.31 -11.62
C MET A 9 26.70 -15.32 -11.07
N LEU A 10 26.22 -14.19 -10.56
CA LEU A 10 27.03 -13.28 -9.74
C LEU A 10 27.73 -14.14 -8.68
N LEU A 11 29.06 -14.16 -8.66
CA LEU A 11 29.80 -14.75 -7.56
C LEU A 11 29.29 -14.11 -6.28
N GLU A 12 28.68 -14.92 -5.41
CA GLU A 12 28.24 -14.49 -4.10
C GLU A 12 29.50 -14.16 -3.29
N ASP A 13 29.82 -12.88 -3.25
CA ASP A 13 30.86 -12.33 -2.41
C ASP A 13 30.17 -11.76 -1.17
N GLU A 14 30.29 -12.47 -0.05
CA GLU A 14 29.70 -12.06 1.23
C GLU A 14 30.17 -10.65 1.64
N ALA A 15 31.33 -10.20 1.16
CA ALA A 15 31.83 -8.84 1.40
C ALA A 15 31.03 -7.75 0.66
N ASN A 16 30.07 -8.12 -0.20
CA ASN A 16 29.15 -7.23 -0.90
C ASN A 16 27.69 -7.39 -0.42
N PHE A 17 27.45 -8.16 0.63
CA PHE A 17 26.15 -8.18 1.31
C PHE A 17 25.95 -6.88 2.09
N ASN A 18 25.06 -6.87 3.09
CA ASN A 18 24.63 -5.66 3.79
C ASN A 18 25.82 -4.82 4.33
N LEU A 19 26.15 -3.74 3.62
CA LEU A 19 27.33 -2.91 3.90
C LEU A 19 27.00 -1.89 5.00
N PRO A 20 27.92 -1.65 5.95
CA PRO A 20 27.75 -0.59 6.94
C PRO A 20 27.99 0.82 6.36
N THR A 21 28.68 0.93 5.22
CA THR A 21 28.91 2.16 4.46
C THR A 21 29.37 1.81 3.04
N VAL A 22 29.08 2.69 2.08
CA VAL A 22 29.60 2.60 0.70
C VAL A 22 30.82 3.49 0.47
N GLU A 23 31.33 4.16 1.51
CA GLU A 23 32.59 4.89 1.45
C GLU A 23 33.75 3.98 0.99
N GLY A 24 34.61 4.54 0.15
CA GLY A 24 35.74 3.80 -0.44
C GLY A 24 35.35 2.85 -1.58
N ARG A 25 34.05 2.66 -1.87
CA ARG A 25 33.59 1.94 -3.07
C ARG A 25 33.43 2.87 -4.27
N PHE A 26 33.01 4.11 -4.04
CA PHE A 26 32.91 5.18 -5.04
C PHE A 26 32.90 6.57 -4.36
N ASP A 27 32.87 7.65 -5.15
CA ASP A 27 32.79 9.03 -4.64
C ASP A 27 31.39 9.34 -4.10
N THR A 28 31.29 9.50 -2.78
CA THR A 28 30.03 9.76 -2.07
C THR A 28 29.71 11.25 -1.92
N SER A 29 30.56 12.17 -2.39
CA SER A 29 30.40 13.63 -2.17
C SER A 29 29.10 14.21 -2.75
N GLY A 30 28.53 13.57 -3.77
CA GLY A 30 27.25 13.96 -4.37
C GLY A 30 26.00 13.40 -3.67
N TYR A 31 26.14 12.58 -2.63
CA TYR A 31 25.02 11.90 -1.97
C TYR A 31 24.77 12.45 -0.57
N PRO A 32 23.49 12.55 -0.13
CA PRO A 32 23.17 13.04 1.21
C PRO A 32 23.76 12.23 2.36
N THR A 33 23.99 10.92 2.15
CA THR A 33 24.62 10.03 3.13
C THR A 33 25.45 8.97 2.42
N PRO A 34 26.54 8.45 3.03
CA PRO A 34 27.32 7.33 2.52
C PRO A 34 26.71 5.95 2.87
N TYR A 35 25.48 5.91 3.37
CA TYR A 35 24.83 4.69 3.83
C TYR A 35 23.78 4.21 2.83
N SER A 36 23.62 2.90 2.72
CA SER A 36 22.53 2.25 2.00
C SER A 36 21.87 1.28 2.98
N ASP A 37 20.54 1.26 3.01
CA ASP A 37 19.79 0.46 3.96
C ASP A 37 18.76 -0.39 3.21
N ILE A 38 18.76 -1.70 3.45
CA ILE A 38 17.87 -2.64 2.78
C ILE A 38 16.40 -2.37 3.10
N ALA A 39 16.10 -1.93 4.34
CA ALA A 39 14.75 -1.53 4.73
C ALA A 39 14.33 -0.27 3.97
N ALA A 40 15.24 0.69 3.78
CA ALA A 40 14.97 1.87 2.97
C ALA A 40 14.67 1.53 1.51
N LEU A 41 15.41 0.58 0.92
CA LEU A 41 15.17 0.12 -0.44
C LEU A 41 13.80 -0.56 -0.58
N MET A 42 13.44 -1.48 0.30
CA MET A 42 12.12 -2.12 0.25
C MET A 42 10.97 -1.14 0.46
N VAL A 43 11.14 -0.18 1.37
CA VAL A 43 10.14 0.88 1.55
C VAL A 43 10.03 1.74 0.30
N LEU A 44 11.13 2.01 -0.41
CA LEU A 44 11.13 2.73 -1.68
C LEU A 44 10.44 1.93 -2.80
N GLU A 45 10.66 0.61 -2.87
CA GLU A 45 9.96 -0.27 -3.81
C GLU A 45 8.45 -0.25 -3.56
N HIS A 46 8.05 -0.38 -2.29
CA HIS A 46 6.65 -0.25 -1.87
C HIS A 46 6.06 1.10 -2.24
N GLN A 47 6.79 2.19 -1.98
CA GLN A 47 6.38 3.55 -2.36
C GLN A 47 6.13 3.69 -3.86
N THR A 48 7.05 3.15 -4.66
CA THR A 48 7.01 3.27 -6.13
C THR A 48 5.80 2.52 -6.69
N HIS A 49 5.62 1.26 -6.28
CA HIS A 49 4.52 0.44 -6.79
C HIS A 49 3.15 0.99 -6.33
N MET A 50 3.01 1.34 -5.05
CA MET A 50 1.78 1.93 -4.54
C MET A 50 1.42 3.25 -5.24
N THR A 51 2.42 4.09 -5.52
CA THR A 51 2.20 5.34 -6.27
C THR A 51 1.66 5.06 -7.67
N ASN A 52 2.19 4.06 -8.36
CA ASN A 52 1.69 3.66 -9.68
C ASN A 52 0.24 3.19 -9.63
N LEU A 53 -0.13 2.38 -8.62
CA LEU A 53 -1.52 1.95 -8.44
C LEU A 53 -2.45 3.12 -8.11
N LEU A 54 -2.04 4.03 -7.23
CA LEU A 54 -2.81 5.25 -6.91
C LEU A 54 -3.06 6.10 -8.16
N VAL A 55 -2.03 6.31 -8.98
CA VAL A 55 -2.13 7.06 -10.23
C VAL A 55 -3.07 6.35 -11.21
N ARG A 56 -2.93 5.04 -11.38
CA ARG A 56 -3.82 4.24 -12.24
C ARG A 56 -5.26 4.33 -11.78
N THR A 57 -5.55 4.06 -10.51
CA THR A 57 -6.93 4.13 -9.98
C THR A 57 -7.51 5.53 -10.12
N ALA A 58 -6.74 6.59 -9.84
CA ALA A 58 -7.19 7.96 -10.04
C ALA A 58 -7.52 8.26 -11.52
N TRP A 59 -6.69 7.76 -12.44
CA TRP A 59 -6.89 7.94 -13.88
C TRP A 59 -8.15 7.24 -14.37
N GLU A 60 -8.35 5.96 -14.02
CA GLU A 60 -9.51 5.18 -14.45
C GLU A 60 -10.83 5.84 -14.03
N PHE A 61 -10.91 6.36 -12.81
CA PHE A 61 -12.10 7.07 -12.34
C PHE A 61 -12.32 8.41 -13.07
N ARG A 62 -11.26 9.12 -13.44
CA ARG A 62 -11.37 10.36 -14.23
C ARG A 62 -11.86 10.08 -15.65
N VAL A 63 -11.36 9.02 -16.28
CA VAL A 63 -11.82 8.57 -17.61
C VAL A 63 -13.29 8.16 -17.54
N ALA A 64 -13.67 7.32 -16.58
CA ALA A 64 -15.06 6.90 -16.42
C ALA A 64 -16.02 8.08 -16.13
N ALA A 65 -15.57 9.09 -15.38
CA ALA A 65 -16.34 10.32 -15.16
C ALA A 65 -16.48 11.16 -16.44
N HIS A 66 -15.41 11.27 -17.23
CA HIS A 66 -15.41 11.99 -18.51
C HIS A 66 -16.32 11.32 -19.54
N GLU A 67 -16.33 9.99 -19.59
CA GLU A 67 -17.16 9.19 -20.49
C GLU A 67 -18.59 8.97 -19.97
N HIS A 68 -18.95 9.59 -18.84
CA HIS A 68 -20.24 9.44 -18.17
C HIS A 68 -20.61 7.98 -17.78
N ARG A 69 -19.61 7.11 -17.64
CA ARG A 69 -19.76 5.72 -17.19
C ARG A 69 -20.00 5.61 -15.68
N ALA A 70 -19.36 6.47 -14.88
CA ALA A 70 -19.43 6.44 -13.42
C ALA A 70 -20.44 7.45 -12.84
N THR A 71 -21.22 6.99 -11.86
CA THR A 71 -22.24 7.81 -11.18
C THR A 71 -21.62 8.59 -10.02
N ARG A 72 -21.79 9.92 -9.96
CA ARG A 72 -21.66 10.68 -8.70
C ARG A 72 -22.71 10.14 -7.73
N GLY A 73 -22.30 9.42 -6.70
CA GLY A 73 -23.16 8.56 -5.85
C GLY A 73 -24.29 9.20 -5.04
N LEU A 74 -24.98 10.25 -5.50
CA LEU A 74 -26.03 10.92 -4.70
C LEU A 74 -27.40 11.16 -5.38
N PHE A 75 -27.60 10.92 -6.67
CA PHE A 75 -28.95 10.99 -7.26
C PHE A 75 -29.16 9.99 -8.42
N ARG A 76 -29.69 8.81 -8.10
CA ARG A 76 -30.39 7.97 -9.10
C ARG A 76 -31.80 8.56 -9.28
N ARG A 77 -32.02 9.31 -10.35
CA ARG A 77 -33.38 9.74 -10.74
C ARG A 77 -34.10 8.53 -11.36
N PRO A 78 -35.14 7.96 -10.75
CA PRO A 78 -35.89 6.87 -11.37
C PRO A 78 -36.64 7.45 -12.58
N GLY A 79 -36.40 6.90 -13.78
CA GLY A 79 -37.17 7.24 -14.98
C GLY A 79 -36.60 8.34 -15.88
N ALA A 80 -35.30 8.63 -15.86
CA ALA A 80 -34.70 9.48 -16.89
C ALA A 80 -34.52 8.67 -18.18
N ALA A 81 -35.55 8.70 -19.04
CA ALA A 81 -35.40 8.45 -20.46
C ALA A 81 -34.59 9.60 -21.06
N ASP A 82 -33.29 9.39 -21.29
CA ASP A 82 -32.50 10.22 -22.20
C ASP A 82 -31.38 9.37 -22.79
N GLY A 83 -31.24 9.43 -24.11
CA GLY A 83 -30.40 8.50 -24.86
C GLY A 83 -28.91 8.62 -24.55
N GLY A 84 -28.26 7.45 -24.36
CA GLY A 84 -26.94 7.25 -24.95
C GLY A 84 -25.73 7.01 -24.05
N ALA A 85 -25.87 6.75 -22.74
CA ALA A 85 -24.77 6.15 -21.97
C ALA A 85 -25.30 5.23 -20.86
N LEU A 86 -24.87 3.96 -20.87
CA LEU A 86 -25.14 3.00 -19.80
C LEU A 86 -24.39 3.49 -18.56
N ARG A 87 -25.10 4.13 -17.62
CA ARG A 87 -24.52 4.54 -16.33
C ARG A 87 -24.35 3.30 -15.47
N MET A 88 -23.11 3.00 -15.11
CA MET A 88 -22.75 1.85 -14.28
C MET A 88 -22.34 2.34 -12.88
N THR A 89 -22.61 1.50 -11.90
CA THR A 89 -21.97 1.64 -10.58
C THR A 89 -20.50 1.21 -10.67
N VAL A 90 -19.68 1.66 -9.72
CA VAL A 90 -18.26 1.26 -9.64
C VAL A 90 -18.09 -0.26 -9.61
N ASP A 91 -19.02 -0.96 -8.95
CA ASP A 91 -18.98 -2.41 -8.80
C ASP A 91 -19.40 -3.15 -10.10
N GLU A 92 -20.15 -2.49 -10.99
CA GLU A 92 -20.54 -3.03 -12.30
C GLU A 92 -19.49 -2.73 -13.39
N ASP A 93 -18.75 -1.63 -13.26
CA ASP A 93 -17.67 -1.28 -14.18
C ASP A 93 -16.42 -2.12 -13.87
N GLU A 94 -16.15 -3.12 -14.71
CA GLU A 94 -15.05 -4.07 -14.55
C GLU A 94 -13.69 -3.38 -14.38
N THR A 95 -13.44 -2.30 -15.14
CA THR A 95 -12.18 -1.56 -15.09
C THR A 95 -12.01 -0.83 -13.76
N LEU A 96 -13.07 -0.19 -13.27
CA LEU A 96 -13.03 0.48 -11.96
C LEU A 96 -12.93 -0.52 -10.82
N ARG A 97 -13.69 -1.61 -10.89
CA ARG A 97 -13.67 -2.69 -9.90
C ARG A 97 -12.28 -3.30 -9.79
N GLU A 98 -11.63 -3.59 -10.91
CA GLU A 98 -10.27 -4.14 -10.93
C GLU A 98 -9.22 -3.14 -10.45
N ALA A 99 -9.33 -1.86 -10.85
CA ALA A 99 -8.43 -0.82 -10.36
C ALA A 99 -8.53 -0.61 -8.84
N VAL A 100 -9.72 -0.73 -8.25
CA VAL A 100 -9.93 -0.67 -6.79
C VAL A 100 -9.40 -1.94 -6.12
N ARG A 101 -9.68 -3.12 -6.68
CA ARG A 101 -9.22 -4.40 -6.15
C ARG A 101 -7.69 -4.46 -6.12
N ALA A 102 -7.03 -4.19 -7.23
CA ALA A 102 -5.57 -4.22 -7.33
C ALA A 102 -4.91 -3.25 -6.32
N LEU A 103 -5.47 -2.05 -6.16
CA LEU A 103 -5.00 -1.08 -5.17
C LEU A 103 -5.17 -1.61 -3.74
N VAL A 104 -6.34 -2.16 -3.39
CA VAL A 104 -6.58 -2.66 -2.03
C VAL A 104 -5.77 -3.91 -1.74
N ASP A 105 -5.69 -4.86 -2.67
CA ASP A 105 -4.89 -6.08 -2.54
C ASP A 105 -3.44 -5.71 -2.25
N TYR A 106 -2.87 -4.76 -2.99
CA TYR A 106 -1.53 -4.25 -2.72
C TYR A 106 -1.43 -3.48 -1.39
N MET A 107 -2.43 -2.65 -1.06
CA MET A 107 -2.45 -1.91 0.21
C MET A 107 -2.41 -2.80 1.43
N VAL A 108 -2.99 -4.01 1.36
CA VAL A 108 -2.99 -4.97 2.46
C VAL A 108 -1.94 -6.07 2.31
N PHE A 109 -0.95 -5.89 1.43
CA PHE A 109 0.17 -6.81 1.24
C PHE A 109 -0.24 -8.22 0.78
N VAL A 110 -1.28 -8.32 -0.06
CA VAL A 110 -1.54 -9.55 -0.82
C VAL A 110 -0.33 -9.85 -1.70
N ASP A 111 0.08 -11.13 -1.72
CA ASP A 111 1.24 -11.64 -2.45
C ASP A 111 2.60 -11.05 -2.00
N GLU A 112 2.69 -10.48 -0.79
CA GLU A 112 3.99 -10.13 -0.19
C GLU A 112 4.85 -11.39 -0.08
N SER A 113 6.05 -11.34 -0.67
CA SER A 113 7.00 -12.43 -0.53
C SER A 113 7.45 -12.53 0.92
N PRO A 114 7.29 -13.69 1.59
CA PRO A 114 7.72 -13.84 2.96
C PRO A 114 9.24 -13.68 3.05
N LEU A 115 9.71 -13.00 4.10
CA LEU A 115 11.13 -12.97 4.43
C LEU A 115 11.51 -14.32 5.01
N THR A 116 12.46 -15.00 4.35
CA THR A 116 12.94 -16.33 4.78
C THR A 116 13.94 -16.25 5.92
N ASP A 117 14.53 -15.07 6.13
CA ASP A 117 15.46 -14.78 7.19
C ASP A 117 15.29 -13.33 7.65
N ARG A 118 15.65 -13.08 8.91
CA ARG A 118 15.58 -11.75 9.49
C ARG A 118 16.53 -10.81 8.75
N MET A 119 15.99 -9.66 8.33
CA MET A 119 16.80 -8.58 7.81
C MET A 119 17.10 -7.55 8.90
N VAL A 120 18.32 -7.01 8.88
CA VAL A 120 18.78 -6.02 9.84
C VAL A 120 19.22 -4.79 9.06
N GLY A 121 18.55 -3.65 9.25
CA GLY A 121 19.01 -2.38 8.72
C GLY A 121 20.26 -1.88 9.44
N ASN A 122 21.01 -1.01 8.77
CA ASN A 122 22.32 -0.53 9.24
C ASN A 122 22.35 0.99 9.49
N ALA A 123 21.34 1.74 9.03
CA ALA A 123 21.43 3.19 8.89
C ALA A 123 20.51 4.01 9.81
N GLY A 124 19.88 3.39 10.83
CA GLY A 124 18.89 4.06 11.69
C GLY A 124 17.65 4.54 10.92
N PHE A 125 17.46 4.01 9.71
CA PHE A 125 16.34 4.34 8.84
C PHE A 125 15.02 3.93 9.49
N GLU A 126 14.94 2.75 10.12
CA GLU A 126 13.68 2.27 10.71
C GLU A 126 13.15 3.26 11.75
N ALA A 127 14.00 3.63 12.72
CA ALA A 127 13.63 4.58 13.77
C ALA A 127 13.19 5.94 13.19
N ALA A 128 13.93 6.47 12.22
CA ALA A 128 13.59 7.74 11.57
C ALA A 128 12.32 7.67 10.71
N PHE A 129 12.05 6.50 10.12
CA PHE A 129 10.88 6.27 9.28
C PHE A 129 9.61 6.11 10.12
N GLU A 130 9.67 5.33 11.20
CA GLU A 130 8.58 5.05 12.13
C GLU A 130 8.12 6.32 12.86
N ALA A 131 9.08 7.14 13.32
CA ALA A 131 8.82 8.39 14.03
C ALA A 131 7.99 9.41 13.24
N ARG A 132 7.87 9.26 11.91
CA ARG A 132 7.10 10.15 11.03
C ARG A 132 5.61 9.86 10.99
N GLY A 133 5.20 8.67 11.41
CA GLY A 133 3.81 8.22 11.23
C GLY A 133 2.91 8.72 12.35
N PRO A 134 1.62 8.98 12.10
CA PRO A 134 0.72 9.24 13.20
C PRO A 134 0.63 8.00 14.09
N PHE A 135 0.70 8.22 15.39
CA PHE A 135 0.59 7.16 16.40
C PHE A 135 -0.85 7.10 16.91
N ASP A 136 -1.37 5.88 17.06
CA ASP A 136 -2.63 5.68 17.76
C ASP A 136 -2.47 5.98 19.26
N ARG A 137 -3.57 5.91 20.03
CA ARG A 137 -3.53 6.16 21.48
C ARG A 137 -2.67 5.17 22.28
N ARG A 138 -2.25 4.07 21.65
CA ARG A 138 -1.44 3.00 22.24
C ARG A 138 0.02 3.07 21.77
N GLY A 139 0.38 4.07 20.97
CA GLY A 139 1.73 4.25 20.44
C GLY A 139 2.06 3.40 19.22
N ARG A 140 1.08 2.79 18.56
CA ARG A 140 1.25 1.98 17.34
C ARG A 140 1.15 2.84 16.08
N THR A 141 1.86 2.48 15.03
CA THR A 141 1.84 3.18 13.73
C THR A 141 1.86 2.17 12.57
N LEU A 142 1.20 2.49 11.45
CA LEU A 142 1.30 1.67 10.23
C LEU A 142 2.69 1.76 9.57
N ARG A 143 3.57 2.60 10.10
CA ARG A 143 4.97 2.70 9.67
C ARG A 143 5.92 1.74 10.40
N GLU A 144 5.43 1.03 11.42
CA GLU A 144 6.23 0.12 12.24
C GLU A 144 6.77 -1.01 11.35
N ILE A 145 8.10 -1.12 11.28
CA ILE A 145 8.83 -2.06 10.44
C ILE A 145 9.09 -3.35 11.24
N ASP A 146 8.91 -4.51 10.61
CA ASP A 146 9.07 -5.82 11.27
C ASP A 146 10.41 -6.47 10.88
N LEU A 147 10.64 -6.69 9.58
CA LEU A 147 11.84 -7.32 8.97
C LEU A 147 12.18 -8.74 9.45
N ASP A 148 11.41 -9.32 10.37
CA ASP A 148 11.55 -10.72 10.74
C ASP A 148 10.86 -11.61 9.70
N LEU A 149 9.59 -11.35 9.38
CA LEU A 149 8.79 -12.17 8.45
C LEU A 149 8.13 -11.38 7.32
N ARG A 150 8.04 -10.05 7.47
CA ARG A 150 7.30 -9.12 6.60
C ARG A 150 7.91 -7.72 6.66
N LEU A 151 7.55 -6.85 5.73
CA LEU A 151 8.06 -5.47 5.71
C LEU A 151 7.53 -4.65 6.89
N PHE A 152 6.21 -4.60 7.06
CA PHE A 152 5.56 -3.83 8.13
C PHE A 152 4.89 -4.73 9.17
N ARG A 153 4.95 -4.30 10.43
CA ARG A 153 4.34 -4.98 11.57
C ARG A 153 2.82 -5.13 11.43
N TYR A 154 2.16 -4.18 10.79
CA TYR A 154 0.74 -4.24 10.47
C TYR A 154 0.59 -4.24 8.94
N PRO A 155 0.01 -5.29 8.33
CA PRO A 155 -0.10 -5.45 6.87
C PRO A 155 -1.18 -4.51 6.29
N CYS A 156 -0.91 -3.21 6.37
CA CYS A 156 -1.66 -2.14 5.74
C CYS A 156 -0.71 -0.98 5.45
N SER A 157 -0.64 -0.60 4.17
CA SER A 157 0.27 0.42 3.68
C SER A 157 0.06 1.75 4.41
N TYR A 158 1.13 2.28 5.01
CA TYR A 158 1.14 3.63 5.59
C TYR A 158 0.83 4.72 4.56
N MET A 159 0.88 4.41 3.25
CA MET A 159 0.60 5.39 2.20
C MET A 159 -0.88 5.81 2.14
N VAL A 160 -1.76 5.16 2.91
CA VAL A 160 -3.10 5.68 3.23
C VAL A 160 -3.07 7.10 3.83
N TYR A 161 -1.96 7.51 4.44
CA TYR A 161 -1.76 8.86 4.99
C TYR A 161 -1.14 9.86 3.99
N THR A 162 -0.86 9.45 2.75
CA THR A 162 -0.22 10.35 1.77
C THR A 162 -1.22 11.33 1.17
N ALA A 163 -0.71 12.50 0.76
CA ALA A 163 -1.50 13.47 0.00
C ALA A 163 -2.03 12.87 -1.32
N ALA A 164 -1.30 11.93 -1.94
CA ALA A 164 -1.73 11.24 -3.15
C ALA A 164 -3.00 10.41 -2.92
N PHE A 165 -3.07 9.67 -1.80
CA PHE A 165 -4.28 8.95 -1.40
C PHE A 165 -5.44 9.90 -1.13
N ASP A 166 -5.18 10.99 -0.40
CA ASP A 166 -6.24 11.96 -0.05
C ASP A 166 -6.79 12.73 -1.26
N ALA A 167 -5.97 12.92 -2.29
CA ALA A 167 -6.30 13.58 -3.54
C ALA A 167 -6.97 12.66 -4.59
N LEU A 168 -7.22 11.39 -4.28
CA LEU A 168 -8.03 10.51 -5.13
C LEU A 168 -9.40 11.15 -5.42
N PRO A 169 -9.98 10.96 -6.63
CA PRO A 169 -11.36 11.33 -6.89
C PRO A 169 -12.30 10.78 -5.80
N ALA A 170 -13.32 11.54 -5.40
CA ALA A 170 -14.18 11.17 -4.27
C ALA A 170 -14.78 9.76 -4.41
N ASP A 171 -15.31 9.44 -5.60
CA ASP A 171 -15.89 8.12 -5.89
C ASP A 171 -14.83 6.99 -5.84
N ALA A 172 -13.59 7.27 -6.25
CA ALA A 172 -12.45 6.34 -6.13
C ALA A 172 -12.11 6.08 -4.66
N LYS A 173 -11.94 7.15 -3.88
CA LYS A 173 -11.59 7.05 -2.47
C LYS A 173 -12.67 6.30 -1.67
N ASP A 174 -13.95 6.57 -1.95
CA ASP A 174 -15.07 5.88 -1.33
C ASP A 174 -15.11 4.40 -1.71
N ALA A 175 -14.85 4.05 -2.97
CA ALA A 175 -14.75 2.67 -3.41
C ALA A 175 -13.58 1.92 -2.75
N VAL A 176 -12.41 2.56 -2.67
CA VAL A 176 -11.23 2.02 -1.99
C VAL A 176 -11.51 1.79 -0.50
N TYR A 177 -12.12 2.75 0.21
CA TYR A 177 -12.47 2.55 1.61
C TYR A 177 -13.52 1.46 1.82
N ARG A 178 -14.54 1.37 0.96
CA ARG A 178 -15.55 0.30 1.03
C ARG A 178 -14.90 -1.06 0.85
N ARG A 179 -14.03 -1.20 -0.16
CA ARG A 179 -13.31 -2.44 -0.43
C ARG A 179 -12.35 -2.80 0.71
N LEU A 180 -11.58 -1.83 1.19
CA LEU A 180 -10.69 -2.01 2.34
C LEU A 180 -11.45 -2.47 3.59
N TRP A 181 -12.64 -1.91 3.86
CA TRP A 181 -13.48 -2.35 4.96
C TRP A 181 -14.03 -3.76 4.77
N GLN A 182 -14.46 -4.15 3.56
CA GLN A 182 -14.89 -5.53 3.29
C GLN A 182 -13.79 -6.54 3.63
N VAL A 183 -12.54 -6.21 3.28
CA VAL A 183 -11.38 -7.02 3.65
C VAL A 183 -11.18 -6.95 5.17
N LEU A 184 -10.90 -5.80 5.76
CA LEU A 184 -10.51 -5.69 7.18
C LEU A 184 -11.61 -6.13 8.17
N SER A 185 -12.89 -6.07 7.80
CA SER A 185 -13.98 -6.58 8.63
C SER A 185 -14.11 -8.11 8.62
N GLY A 186 -13.40 -8.80 7.71
CA GLY A 186 -13.53 -10.24 7.49
C GLY A 186 -14.83 -10.63 6.75
N ALA A 187 -15.49 -9.67 6.10
CA ALA A 187 -16.67 -9.93 5.28
C ALA A 187 -16.29 -10.66 3.98
N ASP A 188 -15.13 -10.32 3.41
CA ASP A 188 -14.54 -11.05 2.30
C ASP A 188 -13.79 -12.30 2.79
N ARG A 189 -14.05 -13.43 2.14
CA ARG A 189 -13.50 -14.77 2.46
C ARG A 189 -12.66 -15.36 1.33
N ASP A 190 -12.27 -14.54 0.35
CA ASP A 190 -11.31 -14.95 -0.69
C ASP A 190 -9.99 -15.36 -0.02
N SER A 191 -9.42 -16.48 -0.46
CA SER A 191 -8.24 -17.10 0.14
C SER A 191 -7.01 -16.20 0.11
N ARG A 192 -6.95 -15.24 -0.83
CA ARG A 192 -5.86 -14.25 -0.87
C ARG A 192 -5.72 -13.43 0.41
N TYR A 193 -6.79 -13.27 1.18
CA TYR A 193 -6.79 -12.51 2.44
C TYR A 193 -6.52 -13.37 3.67
N GLU A 194 -6.24 -14.67 3.53
CA GLU A 194 -5.99 -15.58 4.66
C GLU A 194 -4.74 -15.19 5.47
N HIS A 195 -3.77 -14.53 4.83
CA HIS A 195 -2.57 -14.00 5.52
C HIS A 195 -2.90 -12.91 6.55
N LEU A 196 -4.04 -12.21 6.42
CA LEU A 196 -4.49 -11.21 7.38
C LEU A 196 -5.19 -11.89 8.56
N THR A 197 -4.45 -12.06 9.65
CA THR A 197 -5.00 -12.62 10.89
C THR A 197 -6.06 -11.70 11.50
N ARG A 198 -6.88 -12.24 12.39
CA ARG A 198 -7.86 -11.45 13.14
C ARG A 198 -7.21 -10.33 13.96
N ASP A 199 -6.02 -10.59 14.50
CA ASP A 199 -5.29 -9.61 15.30
C ASP A 199 -4.71 -8.51 14.42
N ASP A 200 -4.21 -8.83 13.22
CA ASP A 200 -3.78 -7.84 12.23
C ASP A 200 -4.96 -6.93 11.85
N ARG A 201 -6.10 -7.52 11.46
CA ARG A 201 -7.32 -6.78 11.08
C ARG A 201 -7.78 -5.83 12.19
N ARG A 202 -7.82 -6.33 13.43
CA ARG A 202 -8.19 -5.53 14.60
C ARG A 202 -7.21 -4.37 14.82
N ALA A 203 -5.91 -4.65 14.79
CA ALA A 203 -4.89 -3.64 15.01
C ALA A 203 -4.93 -2.54 13.93
N ILE A 204 -5.02 -2.92 12.65
CA ILE A 204 -5.11 -1.97 11.53
C ILE A 204 -6.33 -1.06 11.70
N VAL A 205 -7.51 -1.63 11.98
CA VAL A 205 -8.75 -0.85 12.13
C VAL A 205 -8.68 0.07 13.35
N GLU A 206 -8.14 -0.39 14.48
CA GLU A 206 -7.94 0.47 15.66
C GLU A 206 -7.01 1.65 15.36
N ILE A 207 -5.87 1.39 14.71
CA ILE A 207 -4.91 2.42 14.33
C ILE A 207 -5.59 3.43 13.41
N LEU A 208 -6.19 2.99 12.29
CA LEU A 208 -6.84 3.88 11.34
C LEU A 208 -7.94 4.74 11.97
N ARG A 209 -8.73 4.19 12.90
CA ARG A 209 -9.80 4.94 13.58
C ARG A 209 -9.27 6.05 14.48
N ASP A 210 -8.09 5.85 15.07
CA ASP A 210 -7.45 6.86 15.92
C ASP A 210 -6.66 7.89 15.10
N THR A 211 -6.09 7.50 13.95
CA THR A 211 -5.07 8.29 13.25
C THR A 211 -5.50 8.87 11.89
N LYS A 212 -6.57 8.36 11.26
CA LYS A 212 -7.00 8.80 9.92
C LYS A 212 -8.29 9.63 9.98
N PRO A 213 -8.22 10.99 9.94
CA PRO A 213 -9.40 11.84 10.11
C PRO A 213 -10.45 11.68 9.01
N SER A 214 -10.04 11.28 7.80
CA SER A 214 -10.93 11.06 6.66
C SER A 214 -11.53 9.65 6.61
N LEU A 215 -11.34 8.83 7.67
CA LEU A 215 -11.83 7.47 7.69
C LEU A 215 -13.36 7.46 7.77
N PRO A 216 -14.07 6.71 6.90
CA PRO A 216 -15.52 6.64 6.95
C PRO A 216 -16.06 6.03 8.25
N GLY A 217 -17.19 6.56 8.74
CA GLY A 217 -17.79 6.15 10.02
C GLY A 217 -18.26 4.69 10.09
N TYR A 218 -18.34 3.98 8.97
CA TYR A 218 -18.67 2.55 8.94
C TYR A 218 -17.49 1.63 9.34
N PHE A 219 -16.27 2.17 9.49
CA PHE A 219 -15.14 1.44 10.09
C PHE A 219 -15.42 1.21 11.59
N GLY A 220 -16.05 0.07 11.88
CA GLY A 220 -16.45 -0.34 13.22
C GLY A 220 -15.41 -1.19 13.93
N ALA A 221 -15.79 -1.81 15.05
CA ALA A 221 -14.96 -2.84 15.67
C ALA A 221 -14.99 -4.13 14.84
N VAL A 222 -13.84 -4.79 14.68
CA VAL A 222 -13.73 -6.11 14.02
C VAL A 222 -14.28 -7.16 14.98
N ARG A 223 -15.52 -7.60 14.73
CA ARG A 223 -16.29 -8.50 15.63
C ARG A 223 -16.15 -9.98 15.31
N ARG A 224 -15.59 -10.34 14.16
CA ARG A 224 -15.39 -11.73 13.72
C ARG A 224 -13.91 -11.95 13.49
#